data_AF-A0A1N6FMV1-F1
#
_entry.id   AF-A0A1N6FMV1-F1
#
_cell.length_a   1.000
_cell.length_b   1.000
_cell.length_c   1.000
_cell.angle_alpha   90.00
_cell.angle_beta   90.00
_cell.angle_gamma   90.00
#
_symmetry.space_group_name_H-M   'P 1'
#
loop_
_entity.id
_entity.type
_entity.pdbx_description
1 polymer ?
#
loop_
_entity_poly.entity_id
_entity_poly.type
_entity_poly.pdbx_seq_one_letter_code
_entity_poly.pdbx_strand_id
1 'polypeptide(L)'
;MSQAYGIEPAFKNIGDHTFDEFIDMATLFHNYPAPGLLIGGYMVEEARKHMPEGTLYEAISETSWCLPDAIQMLTPCTIGNGWMNVLNLGRYAMSLYDKHTGEGVRVWLDINKIPKDSEILVWLMKEKPKQEQDSDKLRKEIGCYGADILSTIPITVPKPKLIKRSKGSIVPCSSCGEPYPSAHGPLCRACQGESPYEGHTTLSVPSDIVFPVPDAVKAVPSETALGKDAVHDMTSILPGTSKGAAFKRGDTFGAGDLCRLQQMGKNNVYVAETEVGKEWVHEDDCANAFGTAMCGSGVSPKEEPHEGKVTLVAELDGLLRVNTDAMKRFNMCSGVMAASRNGNTIVRKGTEIGGTRAIPLYLQRLQFQQALQTLQETPLFEVRPLMKPRAGVLITGDEVFNGVIEDKFHDIIHKKLLGLGGNIHRSTIVPDDRNAISDAAQKFVQAGCNIIITTAGLSVDPDDVTRQGLLDAGAHNLLYGAPILPGAMTLVGKIGSIPLLGVPACALFFKNTSLDLILPRLLAGIQLTREELASMGEGGMCLNCANCSFPKCPFGK
;
A
#
# COMPACT_ATOMS: atom_id res chain seq x y z
N MET A 1 -6.64 18.43 68.92
CA MET A 1 -7.49 17.33 68.41
C MET A 1 -8.73 17.93 67.77
N SER A 2 -8.70 18.21 66.47
CA SER A 2 -9.91 18.39 65.67
C SER A 2 -9.78 17.47 64.46
N GLN A 3 -10.57 16.40 64.48
CA GLN A 3 -10.74 15.48 63.36
C GLN A 3 -11.20 16.29 62.15
N ALA A 4 -10.35 16.37 61.13
CA ALA A 4 -10.81 16.66 59.79
C ALA A 4 -11.63 15.45 59.35
N TYR A 5 -12.95 15.62 59.27
CA TYR A 5 -13.85 14.69 58.59
C TYR A 5 -13.44 14.66 57.11
N GLY A 6 -12.56 13.73 56.75
CA GLY A 6 -12.29 13.40 55.35
C GLY A 6 -13.52 12.69 54.79
N ILE A 7 -14.37 13.43 54.09
CA ILE A 7 -15.37 12.84 53.20
C ILE A 7 -14.55 12.20 52.07
N GLU A 8 -14.41 10.87 52.07
CA GLU A 8 -13.85 10.18 50.90
C GLU A 8 -14.71 10.57 49.67
N PRO A 9 -14.10 11.00 48.55
CA PRO A 9 -14.85 11.37 47.37
C PRO A 9 -15.71 10.18 46.91
N ALA A 10 -17.01 10.42 46.73
CA ALA A 10 -17.95 9.38 46.33
C ALA A 10 -17.61 8.87 44.93
N PHE A 11 -17.53 7.55 44.76
CA PHE A 11 -17.32 6.95 43.45
C PHE A 11 -18.51 7.19 42.53
N LYS A 12 -18.21 7.47 41.27
CA LYS A 12 -19.21 7.65 40.23
C LYS A 12 -19.67 6.28 39.72
N ASN A 13 -20.96 6.13 39.46
CA ASN A 13 -21.51 4.91 38.89
C ASN A 13 -21.07 4.71 37.43
N ILE A 14 -20.97 3.45 37.01
CA ILE A 14 -20.78 3.04 35.61
C ILE A 14 -22.15 2.61 35.09
N GLY A 15 -22.89 3.57 34.51
CA GLY A 15 -24.26 3.35 34.06
C GLY A 15 -25.16 3.02 35.25
N ASP A 16 -25.83 1.87 35.18
CA ASP A 16 -26.72 1.37 36.24
C ASP A 16 -25.98 0.62 37.37
N HIS A 17 -24.65 0.47 37.27
CA HIS A 17 -23.83 -0.23 38.24
C HIS A 17 -23.07 0.74 39.14
N THR A 18 -23.06 0.47 40.44
CA THR A 18 -22.08 1.11 41.33
C THR A 18 -20.65 0.71 40.93
N PHE A 19 -19.67 1.50 41.36
CA PHE A 19 -18.28 1.20 41.03
C PHE A 19 -17.83 -0.17 41.57
N ASP A 20 -18.26 -0.54 42.78
CA ASP A 20 -17.94 -1.83 43.39
C ASP A 20 -18.63 -3.00 42.68
N GLU A 21 -19.91 -2.86 42.30
CA GLU A 21 -20.61 -3.88 41.49
C GLU A 21 -19.90 -4.11 40.15
N PHE A 22 -19.43 -3.03 39.51
CA PHE A 22 -18.69 -3.16 38.26
C PHE A 22 -17.32 -3.81 38.47
N ILE A 23 -16.64 -3.56 39.60
CA ILE A 23 -15.41 -4.27 39.98
C ILE A 23 -15.66 -5.78 40.09
N ASP A 24 -16.77 -6.19 40.71
CA ASP A 24 -17.13 -7.61 40.83
C ASP A 24 -17.41 -8.22 39.46
N MET A 25 -18.16 -7.53 38.60
CA MET A 25 -18.39 -7.94 37.22
C MET A 25 -17.08 -8.07 36.42
N ALA A 26 -16.19 -7.09 36.55
CA ALA A 26 -14.89 -7.07 35.89
C ALA A 26 -13.99 -8.22 36.37
N THR A 27 -14.04 -8.52 37.66
CA THR A 27 -13.31 -9.64 38.26
C THR A 27 -13.84 -10.98 37.74
N LEU A 28 -15.16 -11.13 37.62
CA LEU A 28 -15.77 -12.35 37.10
C LEU A 28 -15.43 -12.60 35.61
N PHE A 29 -15.43 -11.54 34.79
CA PHE A 29 -15.20 -11.65 33.35
C PHE A 29 -13.71 -11.72 32.97
N HIS A 30 -12.89 -10.87 33.59
CA HIS A 30 -11.47 -10.64 33.22
C HIS A 30 -10.48 -11.22 34.25
N ASN A 31 -10.98 -11.94 35.26
CA ASN A 31 -10.22 -12.57 36.35
C ASN A 31 -9.44 -11.58 37.25
N TYR A 32 -9.52 -10.28 36.96
CA TYR A 32 -8.88 -9.19 37.69
C TYR A 32 -9.55 -7.86 37.29
N PRO A 33 -9.82 -6.93 38.23
CA PRO A 33 -10.35 -5.62 37.92
C PRO A 33 -9.23 -4.73 37.36
N ALA A 34 -8.90 -4.95 36.09
CA ALA A 34 -7.85 -4.24 35.39
C ALA A 34 -8.19 -2.74 35.28
N PRO A 35 -7.25 -1.80 35.56
CA PRO A 35 -7.51 -0.36 35.48
C PRO A 35 -8.11 0.08 34.15
N GLY A 36 -7.59 -0.48 33.05
CA GLY A 36 -8.12 -0.23 31.71
C GLY A 36 -9.57 -0.70 31.53
N LEU A 37 -9.94 -1.86 32.08
CA LEU A 37 -11.31 -2.37 32.03
C LEU A 37 -12.28 -1.45 32.79
N LEU A 38 -11.87 -0.98 33.97
CA LEU A 38 -12.68 -0.05 34.79
C LEU A 38 -12.88 1.29 34.08
N ILE A 39 -11.81 1.88 33.52
CA ILE A 39 -11.90 3.09 32.68
C ILE A 39 -12.78 2.82 31.45
N GLY A 40 -12.61 1.65 30.83
CA GLY A 40 -13.41 1.21 29.70
C GLY A 40 -14.90 1.17 30.00
N GLY A 41 -15.29 0.81 31.22
CA GLY A 41 -16.69 0.86 31.66
C GLY A 41 -17.27 2.27 31.54
N TYR A 42 -16.58 3.28 32.09
CA TYR A 42 -16.98 4.69 31.93
C TYR A 42 -16.97 5.13 30.47
N MET A 43 -16.01 4.66 29.65
CA MET A 43 -15.95 5.01 28.23
C MET A 43 -17.14 4.48 27.44
N VAL A 44 -17.59 3.26 27.72
CA VAL A 44 -18.76 2.67 27.06
C VAL A 44 -20.02 3.44 27.44
N GLU A 45 -20.20 3.72 28.72
CA GLU A 45 -21.38 4.46 29.20
C GLU A 45 -21.39 5.90 28.69
N GLU A 46 -20.22 6.56 28.63
CA GLU A 46 -20.10 7.88 28.02
C GLU A 46 -20.42 7.85 26.53
N ALA A 47 -20.02 6.80 25.81
CA ALA A 47 -20.39 6.62 24.41
C ALA A 47 -21.91 6.42 24.25
N ARG A 48 -22.54 5.59 25.09
CA ARG A 48 -23.98 5.29 25.04
C ARG A 48 -24.84 6.54 25.22
N LYS A 49 -24.44 7.50 26.06
CA LYS A 49 -25.16 8.78 26.23
C LYS A 49 -25.32 9.58 24.93
N HIS A 50 -24.42 9.40 23.98
CA HIS A 50 -24.44 10.09 22.69
C HIS A 50 -25.16 9.29 21.60
N MET A 51 -25.59 8.06 21.89
CA MET A 51 -26.33 7.22 20.94
C MET A 51 -27.84 7.43 21.14
N PRO A 52 -28.62 7.65 20.07
CA PRO A 52 -30.07 7.75 20.18
C PRO A 52 -30.69 6.46 20.74
N GLU A 53 -31.77 6.59 21.52
CA GLU A 53 -32.48 5.45 22.08
C GLU A 53 -32.99 4.52 20.97
N GLY A 54 -32.83 3.20 21.14
CA GLY A 54 -33.21 2.19 20.15
C GLY A 54 -32.24 2.01 18.97
N THR A 55 -31.13 2.74 18.93
CA THR A 55 -30.11 2.60 17.87
C THR A 55 -29.47 1.22 17.91
N LEU A 56 -29.41 0.54 16.76
CA LEU A 56 -28.60 -0.66 16.60
C LEU A 56 -27.16 -0.24 16.28
N TYR A 57 -26.30 -0.24 17.31
CA TYR A 57 -24.92 0.18 17.17
C TYR A 57 -23.92 -0.98 17.10
N GLU A 58 -22.79 -0.74 16.45
CA GLU A 58 -21.60 -1.57 16.48
C GLU A 58 -20.47 -0.82 17.19
N ALA A 59 -19.43 -1.54 17.61
CA ALA A 59 -18.32 -1.01 18.39
C ALA A 59 -16.96 -1.17 17.68
N ILE A 60 -16.10 -0.18 17.85
CA ILE A 60 -14.67 -0.27 17.52
C ILE A 60 -13.87 -0.05 18.79
N SER A 61 -12.94 -0.96 19.10
CA SER A 61 -11.88 -0.74 20.09
C SER A 61 -10.58 -0.41 19.35
N GLU A 62 -9.93 0.70 19.71
CA GLU A 62 -8.64 1.11 19.12
C GLU A 62 -7.43 0.40 19.74
N THR A 63 -7.70 -0.52 20.67
CA THR A 63 -6.71 -1.30 21.44
C THR A 63 -7.24 -2.70 21.73
N SER A 64 -6.33 -3.68 21.80
CA SER A 64 -6.64 -5.04 22.26
C SER A 64 -6.57 -5.20 23.79
N TRP A 65 -6.14 -4.16 24.51
CA TRP A 65 -5.81 -4.25 25.94
C TRP A 65 -6.99 -3.83 26.83
N CYS A 66 -7.66 -4.79 27.46
CA CYS A 66 -8.76 -4.63 28.44
C CYS A 66 -10.06 -3.97 27.92
N LEU A 67 -9.97 -2.95 27.08
CA LEU A 67 -11.11 -2.18 26.59
C LEU A 67 -12.14 -3.00 25.79
N PRO A 68 -11.74 -4.00 24.95
CA PRO A 68 -12.71 -4.88 24.29
C PRO A 68 -13.62 -5.62 25.28
N ASP A 69 -13.13 -5.92 26.48
CA ASP A 69 -13.89 -6.66 27.49
C ASP A 69 -14.95 -5.75 28.14
N ALA A 70 -14.63 -4.48 28.38
CA ALA A 70 -15.61 -3.49 28.86
C ALA A 70 -16.80 -3.36 27.90
N ILE A 71 -16.50 -3.28 26.60
CA ILE A 71 -17.51 -3.20 25.54
C ILE A 71 -18.37 -4.47 25.54
N GLN A 72 -17.76 -5.65 25.64
CA GLN A 72 -18.48 -6.93 25.63
C GLN A 72 -19.35 -7.14 26.87
N MET A 73 -18.93 -6.61 28.02
CA MET A 73 -19.70 -6.72 29.27
C MET A 73 -20.92 -5.80 29.28
N LEU A 74 -20.79 -4.58 28.75
CA LEU A 74 -21.82 -3.54 28.85
C LEU A 74 -22.67 -3.39 27.59
N THR A 75 -22.35 -4.12 26.51
CA THR A 75 -23.08 -4.03 25.24
C THR A 75 -23.26 -5.42 24.61
N PRO A 76 -24.21 -5.59 23.68
CA PRO A 76 -24.30 -6.83 22.91
C PRO A 76 -23.18 -6.98 21.87
N CYS A 77 -22.24 -6.02 21.77
CA CYS A 77 -21.18 -6.04 20.77
C CYS A 77 -20.05 -6.99 21.20
N THR A 78 -19.85 -8.08 20.45
CA THR A 78 -18.76 -9.04 20.73
C THR A 78 -17.88 -9.29 19.52
N ILE A 79 -16.67 -9.78 19.76
CA ILE A 79 -15.81 -10.23 18.65
C ILE A 79 -16.46 -11.41 17.92
N GLY A 80 -17.12 -12.31 18.68
CA GLY A 80 -17.72 -13.53 18.18
C GLY A 80 -18.91 -13.30 17.25
N ASN A 81 -19.83 -12.39 17.60
CA ASN A 81 -20.95 -12.02 16.72
C ASN A 81 -20.56 -11.00 15.63
N GLY A 82 -19.34 -10.47 15.69
CA GLY A 82 -18.80 -9.54 14.71
C GLY A 82 -19.31 -8.11 14.84
N TRP A 83 -20.01 -7.77 15.92
CA TRP A 83 -20.49 -6.40 16.19
C TRP A 83 -19.46 -5.55 16.93
N MET A 84 -18.35 -6.14 17.36
CA MET A 84 -17.17 -5.41 17.81
C MET A 84 -15.94 -5.73 16.95
N ASN A 85 -15.25 -4.69 16.51
CA ASN A 85 -13.96 -4.80 15.83
C ASN A 85 -12.83 -4.23 16.70
N VAL A 86 -11.74 -4.99 16.84
CA VAL A 86 -10.51 -4.50 17.46
C VAL A 86 -9.58 -4.01 16.34
N LEU A 87 -9.43 -2.69 16.22
CA LEU A 87 -8.49 -2.04 15.33
C LEU A 87 -7.31 -1.57 16.16
N ASN A 88 -6.23 -2.34 16.24
CA ASN A 88 -5.13 -2.02 17.14
C ASN A 88 -4.30 -0.81 16.63
N LEU A 89 -4.79 0.40 16.91
CA LEU A 89 -4.13 1.67 16.58
C LEU A 89 -3.18 2.12 17.70
N GLY A 90 -3.08 1.36 18.79
CA GLY A 90 -2.27 1.70 19.96
C GLY A 90 -2.83 2.83 20.81
N ARG A 91 -4.11 3.19 20.63
CA ARG A 91 -4.78 4.30 21.34
C ARG A 91 -5.80 3.75 22.33
N TYR A 92 -5.84 4.31 23.53
CA TYR A 92 -6.84 3.94 24.54
C TYR A 92 -8.18 4.64 24.26
N ALA A 93 -8.88 4.13 23.25
CA ALA A 93 -10.09 4.73 22.72
C ALA A 93 -11.06 3.69 22.16
N MET A 94 -12.33 4.03 22.16
CA MET A 94 -13.37 3.22 21.53
C MET A 94 -14.39 4.10 20.82
N SER A 95 -15.23 3.50 19.99
CA SER A 95 -16.35 4.19 19.36
C SER A 95 -17.60 3.32 19.32
N LEU A 96 -18.76 3.92 19.56
CA LEU A 96 -20.06 3.35 19.19
C LEU A 96 -20.60 4.12 17.99
N TYR A 97 -21.19 3.41 17.05
CA TYR A 97 -21.76 4.03 15.86
C TYR A 97 -22.97 3.24 15.37
N ASP A 98 -23.94 3.95 14.78
CA ASP A 98 -25.09 3.36 14.14
C ASP A 98 -24.63 2.47 12.96
N LYS A 99 -25.14 1.25 12.94
CA LYS A 99 -24.75 0.22 11.98
C LYS A 99 -25.06 0.59 10.52
N HIS A 100 -26.08 1.41 10.29
CA HIS A 100 -26.59 1.75 8.97
C HIS A 100 -26.03 3.07 8.45
N THR A 101 -25.95 4.10 9.31
CA THR A 101 -25.46 5.43 8.92
C THR A 101 -23.94 5.55 9.09
N GLY A 102 -23.35 4.79 10.01
CA GLY A 102 -21.96 4.94 10.44
C GLY A 102 -21.73 6.12 11.39
N GLU A 103 -22.75 6.92 11.69
CA GLU A 103 -22.64 8.06 12.59
C GLU A 103 -22.55 7.58 14.04
N GLY A 104 -21.69 8.21 14.81
CA GLY A 104 -21.44 7.78 16.16
C GLY A 104 -20.55 8.72 16.94
N VAL A 105 -20.04 8.22 18.05
CA VAL A 105 -19.15 8.94 18.95
C VAL A 105 -17.89 8.14 19.17
N ARG A 106 -16.75 8.83 19.18
CA ARG A 106 -15.47 8.29 19.63
C ARG A 106 -15.17 8.84 21.01
N VAL A 107 -14.85 7.95 21.94
CA VAL A 107 -14.47 8.27 23.32
C VAL A 107 -13.04 7.82 23.57
N TRP A 108 -12.23 8.66 24.22
CA TRP A 108 -10.85 8.31 24.58
C TRP A 108 -10.48 8.85 25.96
N LEU A 109 -9.50 8.20 26.58
CA LEU A 109 -8.85 8.69 27.80
C LEU A 109 -7.98 9.90 27.47
N ASP A 110 -8.34 11.08 27.99
CA ASP A 110 -7.71 12.35 27.63
C ASP A 110 -6.69 12.79 28.68
N ILE A 111 -5.41 12.71 28.32
CA ILE A 111 -4.29 13.10 29.19
C ILE A 111 -4.37 14.54 29.68
N ASN A 112 -5.03 15.44 28.94
CA ASN A 112 -5.14 16.85 29.34
C ASN A 112 -6.19 17.08 30.43
N LYS A 113 -7.09 16.10 30.64
CA LYS A 113 -8.12 16.14 31.70
C LYS A 113 -7.71 15.36 32.95
N ILE A 114 -6.61 14.61 32.88
CA ILE A 114 -6.07 13.85 34.01
C ILE A 114 -5.15 14.77 34.83
N PRO A 115 -5.31 14.85 36.17
CA PRO A 115 -4.39 15.59 37.02
C PRO A 115 -2.95 15.06 36.91
N LYS A 116 -1.96 15.96 36.89
CA LYS A 116 -0.55 15.62 36.63
C LYS A 116 0.08 14.68 37.67
N ASP A 117 -0.49 14.65 38.88
CA ASP A 117 -0.07 13.82 40.02
C ASP A 117 -0.93 12.56 40.21
N SER A 118 -1.84 12.29 39.27
CA SER A 118 -2.72 11.13 39.27
C SER A 118 -1.96 9.83 38.98
N GLU A 119 -2.29 8.79 39.73
CA GLU A 119 -1.80 7.44 39.49
C GLU A 119 -2.33 6.86 38.16
N ILE A 120 -3.45 7.38 37.63
CA ILE A 120 -3.94 7.07 36.27
C ILE A 120 -2.90 7.45 35.21
N LEU A 121 -2.25 8.62 35.36
CA LEU A 121 -1.22 9.06 34.42
C LEU A 121 0.03 8.19 34.53
N VAL A 122 0.45 7.86 35.76
CA VAL A 122 1.55 6.93 36.04
C VAL A 122 1.32 5.57 35.38
N TRP A 123 0.10 5.03 35.48
CA TRP A 123 -0.31 3.77 34.84
C TRP A 123 -0.30 3.87 33.30
N LEU A 124 -0.94 4.91 32.75
CA LEU A 124 -1.11 5.09 31.31
C LEU A 124 0.23 5.32 30.60
N MET A 125 1.06 6.19 31.17
CA MET A 125 2.37 6.58 30.62
C MET A 125 3.49 5.63 31.06
N LYS A 126 3.20 4.68 31.95
CA LYS A 126 4.16 3.73 32.54
C LYS A 126 5.37 4.42 33.18
N GLU A 127 5.13 5.51 33.92
CA GLU A 127 6.20 6.32 34.54
C GLU A 127 6.97 5.56 35.63
N LYS A 128 6.33 4.55 36.23
CA LYS A 128 6.92 3.67 37.25
C LYS A 128 6.79 2.20 36.87
N PRO A 129 7.74 1.34 37.27
CA PRO A 129 7.59 -0.11 37.20
C PRO A 129 6.31 -0.59 37.91
N LYS A 130 5.69 -1.67 37.42
CA LYS A 130 4.39 -2.17 37.92
C LYS A 130 4.36 -2.44 39.43
N GLN A 131 5.49 -2.82 40.03
CA GLN A 131 5.60 -3.12 41.48
C GLN A 131 5.56 -1.86 42.35
N GLU A 132 5.86 -0.70 41.78
CA GLU A 132 5.92 0.60 42.47
C GLU A 132 4.64 1.42 42.27
N GLN A 133 3.69 0.92 41.47
CA GLN A 133 2.41 1.56 41.21
C GLN A 133 1.42 1.27 42.35
N ASP A 134 0.76 2.32 42.83
CA ASP A 134 -0.26 2.19 43.86
C ASP A 134 -1.60 1.76 43.23
N SER A 135 -1.82 0.45 43.16
CA SER A 135 -3.00 -0.12 42.51
C SER A 135 -4.31 0.27 43.20
N ASP A 136 -4.29 0.49 44.52
CA ASP A 136 -5.50 0.86 45.27
C ASP A 136 -5.83 2.34 45.05
N LYS A 137 -4.82 3.22 45.12
CA LYS A 137 -4.99 4.64 44.78
C LYS A 137 -5.45 4.80 43.33
N LEU A 138 -4.86 4.06 42.38
CA LEU A 138 -5.27 4.05 40.98
C LEU A 138 -6.76 3.71 40.82
N ARG A 139 -7.24 2.64 41.46
CA ARG A 139 -8.66 2.25 41.39
C ARG A 139 -9.57 3.31 42.00
N LYS A 140 -9.19 3.85 43.17
CA LYS A 140 -9.94 4.95 43.82
C LYS A 140 -10.04 6.16 42.88
N GLU A 141 -8.94 6.58 42.27
CA GLU A 141 -8.93 7.69 41.33
C GLU A 141 -9.83 7.43 40.12
N ILE A 142 -9.80 6.22 39.55
CA ILE A 142 -10.69 5.85 38.44
C ILE A 142 -12.16 5.99 38.86
N GLY A 143 -12.54 5.46 40.02
CA GLY A 143 -13.90 5.56 40.54
C GLY A 143 -14.34 7.01 40.81
N CYS A 144 -13.43 7.84 41.33
CA CYS A 144 -13.70 9.25 41.63
C CYS A 144 -13.83 10.13 40.38
N TYR A 145 -12.90 10.00 39.43
CA TYR A 145 -12.91 10.83 38.22
C TYR A 145 -13.98 10.37 37.22
N GLY A 146 -14.17 9.07 37.05
CA GLY A 146 -15.14 8.49 36.12
C GLY A 146 -15.02 9.05 34.70
N ALA A 147 -16.09 9.64 34.17
CA ALA A 147 -16.10 10.21 32.82
C ALA A 147 -15.37 11.56 32.68
N ASP A 148 -14.96 12.22 33.77
CA ASP A 148 -14.34 13.57 33.71
C ASP A 148 -12.98 13.56 33.01
N ILE A 149 -12.29 12.42 33.03
CA ILE A 149 -10.99 12.20 32.36
C ILE A 149 -11.12 11.77 30.90
N LEU A 150 -12.34 11.73 30.38
CA LEU A 150 -12.64 11.29 29.02
C LEU A 150 -12.94 12.48 28.11
N SER A 151 -12.65 12.33 26.84
CA SER A 151 -13.10 13.26 25.80
C SER A 151 -13.86 12.52 24.71
N THR A 152 -14.79 13.23 24.08
CA THR A 152 -15.65 12.71 23.03
C THR A 152 -15.55 13.57 21.76
N ILE A 153 -15.76 12.95 20.62
CA ILE A 153 -15.89 13.64 19.33
C ILE A 153 -16.88 12.87 18.45
N PRO A 154 -17.81 13.55 17.76
CA PRO A 154 -18.65 12.88 16.77
C PRO A 154 -17.78 12.33 15.64
N ILE A 155 -18.15 11.16 15.13
CA ILE A 155 -17.47 10.48 14.04
C ILE A 155 -18.47 9.95 13.02
N THR A 156 -17.97 9.66 11.83
CA THR A 156 -18.69 8.87 10.83
C THR A 156 -17.75 7.77 10.32
N VAL A 157 -18.13 6.52 10.55
CA VAL A 157 -17.43 5.35 10.00
C VAL A 157 -17.78 5.25 8.51
N PRO A 158 -16.78 5.30 7.60
CA PRO A 158 -17.03 5.26 6.16
C PRO A 158 -17.76 3.97 5.75
N LYS A 159 -18.71 4.08 4.80
CA LYS A 159 -19.49 2.94 4.28
C LYS A 159 -18.67 1.68 3.93
N PRO A 160 -17.48 1.76 3.30
CA PRO A 160 -16.66 0.58 3.04
C PRO A 160 -16.20 -0.17 4.29
N LYS A 161 -16.21 0.48 5.46
CA LYS A 161 -15.86 -0.11 6.76
C LYS A 161 -17.09 -0.60 7.55
N LEU A 162 -18.31 -0.33 7.09
CA LEU A 162 -19.57 -0.85 7.66
C LEU A 162 -19.91 -2.27 7.17
N ILE A 163 -19.01 -2.92 6.43
CA ILE A 163 -19.28 -4.20 5.79
C ILE A 163 -19.28 -5.33 6.83
N LYS A 164 -20.39 -6.06 6.87
CA LYS A 164 -20.55 -7.28 7.68
C LYS A 164 -19.41 -8.26 7.40
N ARG A 165 -18.75 -8.76 8.45
CA ARG A 165 -17.78 -9.87 8.34
C ARG A 165 -18.41 -11.04 7.57
N SER A 166 -17.90 -11.30 6.38
CA SER A 166 -18.22 -12.49 5.59
C SER A 166 -16.93 -13.27 5.37
N LYS A 167 -17.01 -14.60 5.52
CA LYS A 167 -15.88 -15.49 5.16
C LYS A 167 -15.69 -15.59 3.64
N GLY A 168 -16.63 -15.04 2.84
CA GLY A 168 -16.63 -15.23 1.40
C GLY A 168 -16.68 -16.72 1.02
N SER A 169 -16.15 -17.06 -0.14
CA SER A 169 -15.89 -18.45 -0.52
C SER A 169 -14.72 -19.04 0.24
N ILE A 170 -14.83 -20.30 0.62
CA ILE A 170 -13.73 -21.08 1.20
C ILE A 170 -13.07 -21.89 0.10
N VAL A 171 -11.74 -21.81 -0.01
CA VAL A 171 -10.94 -22.53 -1.00
C VAL A 171 -9.74 -23.19 -0.33
N PRO A 172 -9.21 -24.31 -0.86
CA PRO A 172 -7.97 -24.91 -0.36
C PRO A 172 -6.76 -24.05 -0.72
N CYS A 173 -5.82 -23.86 0.21
CA CYS A 173 -4.57 -23.13 0.00
C CYS A 173 -3.67 -23.81 -1.06
N SER A 174 -3.12 -23.04 -2.00
CA SER A 174 -2.26 -23.61 -3.06
C SER A 174 -0.93 -24.18 -2.54
N SER A 175 -0.52 -23.81 -1.32
CA SER A 175 0.72 -24.27 -0.70
C SER A 175 0.48 -25.41 0.30
N CYS A 176 -0.41 -25.21 1.30
CA CYS A 176 -0.65 -26.22 2.34
C CYS A 176 -1.91 -27.07 2.15
N GLY A 177 -2.79 -26.74 1.20
CA GLY A 177 -4.06 -27.45 0.98
C GLY A 177 -5.18 -27.14 1.98
N GLU A 178 -4.92 -26.43 3.07
CA GLU A 178 -5.94 -26.15 4.09
C GLU A 178 -7.04 -25.18 3.61
N PRO A 179 -8.31 -25.40 4.00
CA PRO A 179 -9.41 -24.53 3.63
C PRO A 179 -9.33 -23.17 4.34
N TYR A 180 -9.40 -22.08 3.58
CA TYR A 180 -9.36 -20.72 4.12
C TYR A 180 -10.26 -19.76 3.32
N PRO A 181 -10.62 -18.59 3.88
CA PRO A 181 -11.33 -17.53 3.15
C PRO A 181 -10.54 -17.05 1.93
N SER A 182 -11.11 -17.16 0.73
CA SER A 182 -10.46 -16.69 -0.52
C SER A 182 -10.19 -15.18 -0.50
N ALA A 183 -10.89 -14.42 0.36
CA ALA A 183 -10.64 -13.00 0.60
C ALA A 183 -9.22 -12.71 1.16
N HIS A 184 -8.52 -13.72 1.69
CA HIS A 184 -7.13 -13.56 2.15
C HIS A 184 -6.11 -13.56 1.02
N GLY A 185 -6.52 -13.78 -0.24
CA GLY A 185 -5.63 -13.89 -1.39
C GLY A 185 -5.47 -15.35 -1.83
N PRO A 186 -4.38 -15.71 -2.53
CA PRO A 186 -4.17 -17.04 -3.11
C PRO A 186 -3.61 -18.08 -2.13
N LEU A 187 -3.01 -17.61 -1.04
CA LEU A 187 -2.46 -18.42 0.04
C LEU A 187 -3.21 -18.12 1.35
N CYS A 188 -3.29 -19.08 2.26
CA CYS A 188 -3.73 -18.79 3.62
C CYS A 188 -2.70 -17.88 4.32
N ARG A 189 -3.12 -17.12 5.33
CA ARG A 189 -2.23 -16.18 6.06
C ARG A 189 -0.98 -16.85 6.64
N ALA A 190 -1.10 -18.10 7.08
CA ALA A 190 0.04 -18.88 7.56
C ALA A 190 1.09 -19.08 6.45
N CYS A 191 0.67 -19.46 5.23
CA CYS A 191 1.53 -19.58 4.05
C CYS A 191 2.08 -18.24 3.55
N GLN A 192 1.42 -17.13 3.88
CA GLN A 192 1.92 -15.78 3.61
C GLN A 192 2.99 -15.31 4.60
N GLY A 193 3.31 -16.12 5.63
CA GLY A 193 4.30 -15.79 6.65
C GLY A 193 3.72 -15.25 7.96
N GLU A 194 2.39 -15.21 8.12
CA GLU A 194 1.74 -14.83 9.39
C GLU A 194 1.59 -16.01 10.36
N SER A 195 2.24 -17.16 10.09
CA SER A 195 2.21 -18.31 11.00
C SER A 195 2.93 -17.95 12.30
N PRO A 196 2.31 -18.13 13.48
CA PRO A 196 2.96 -17.88 14.77
C PRO A 196 3.92 -19.01 15.18
N TYR A 197 4.01 -20.08 14.39
CA TYR A 197 4.78 -21.28 14.71
C TYR A 197 6.11 -21.31 13.96
N GLU A 198 7.22 -21.35 14.70
CA GLU A 198 8.56 -21.54 14.13
C GLU A 198 8.69 -22.93 13.49
N GLY A 199 9.41 -23.03 12.36
CA GLY A 199 9.63 -24.29 11.63
C GLY A 199 8.40 -24.83 10.87
N HIS A 200 7.20 -24.30 11.13
CA HIS A 200 5.97 -24.51 10.36
C HIS A 200 5.80 -23.42 9.28
N THR A 201 6.89 -23.03 8.62
CA THR A 201 6.75 -22.34 7.34
C THR A 201 6.14 -23.36 6.39
N THR A 202 4.85 -23.18 6.10
CA THR A 202 4.07 -23.93 5.11
C THR A 202 4.56 -23.74 3.66
N LEU A 203 5.72 -23.07 3.51
CA LEU A 203 6.68 -23.31 2.43
C LEU A 203 7.45 -24.64 2.61
N SER A 204 6.90 -25.61 3.35
CA SER A 204 7.19 -27.01 3.12
C SER A 204 6.67 -27.37 1.72
N VAL A 205 7.34 -26.84 0.70
CA VAL A 205 7.42 -27.48 -0.60
C VAL A 205 7.83 -28.92 -0.23
N PRO A 206 7.01 -29.93 -0.52
CA PRO A 206 7.45 -31.31 -0.40
C PRO A 206 8.83 -31.38 -1.06
N SER A 207 9.77 -32.12 -0.48
CA SER A 207 11.19 -32.20 -0.88
C SER A 207 11.44 -32.52 -2.36
N ASP A 208 10.40 -32.75 -3.14
CA ASP A 208 10.43 -33.00 -4.57
C ASP A 208 9.77 -31.81 -5.30
N ILE A 209 10.59 -30.87 -5.81
CA ILE A 209 10.17 -29.83 -6.77
C ILE A 209 9.90 -30.52 -8.12
N VAL A 210 8.91 -31.41 -8.15
CA VAL A 210 8.44 -32.05 -9.38
C VAL A 210 7.01 -31.55 -9.55
N PHE A 211 6.84 -30.58 -10.45
CA PHE A 211 5.50 -30.20 -10.86
C PHE A 211 4.85 -31.43 -11.49
N PRO A 212 3.69 -31.88 -10.98
CA PRO A 212 3.02 -33.04 -11.53
C PRO A 212 2.63 -32.75 -12.98
N VAL A 213 2.90 -33.73 -13.85
CA VAL A 213 2.49 -33.71 -15.25
C VAL A 213 1.18 -34.50 -15.35
N PRO A 214 0.21 -34.10 -16.21
CA PRO A 214 -1.02 -34.88 -16.39
C PRO A 214 -0.71 -36.35 -16.75
N ASP A 215 -1.47 -37.31 -16.22
CA ASP A 215 -1.28 -38.75 -16.50
C ASP A 215 -1.33 -39.08 -18.00
N ALA A 216 -2.07 -38.28 -18.76
CA ALA A 216 -2.19 -38.36 -20.22
C ALA A 216 -0.88 -38.02 -20.97
N VAL A 217 0.07 -37.35 -20.32
CA VAL A 217 1.33 -36.88 -20.92
C VAL A 217 2.48 -37.71 -20.36
N LYS A 218 3.15 -38.47 -21.24
CA LYS A 218 4.24 -39.37 -20.86
C LYS A 218 5.54 -39.03 -21.57
N ALA A 219 6.65 -39.21 -20.87
CA ALA A 219 7.97 -39.21 -21.48
C ALA A 219 8.18 -40.53 -22.22
N VAL A 220 8.44 -40.47 -23.52
CA VAL A 220 8.75 -41.63 -24.36
C VAL A 220 10.13 -41.46 -24.99
N PRO A 221 10.88 -42.54 -25.24
CA PRO A 221 12.10 -42.49 -26.04
C PRO A 221 11.82 -41.85 -27.41
N SER A 222 12.71 -40.96 -27.85
CA SER A 222 12.59 -40.23 -29.13
C SER A 222 12.37 -41.16 -30.34
N GLU A 223 12.93 -42.36 -30.32
CA GLU A 223 12.77 -43.42 -31.34
C GLU A 223 11.31 -43.90 -31.49
N THR A 224 10.55 -43.82 -30.40
CA THR A 224 9.14 -44.26 -30.32
C THR A 224 8.15 -43.10 -30.40
N ALA A 225 8.66 -41.89 -30.62
CA ALA A 225 7.86 -40.67 -30.77
C ALA A 225 7.38 -40.44 -32.22
N LEU A 226 7.85 -41.23 -33.18
CA LEU A 226 7.48 -41.11 -34.59
C LEU A 226 5.96 -41.18 -34.79
N GLY A 227 5.42 -40.21 -35.51
CA GLY A 227 3.98 -40.09 -35.75
C GLY A 227 3.16 -39.58 -34.56
N LYS A 228 3.81 -39.19 -33.45
CA LYS A 228 3.16 -38.52 -32.32
C LYS A 228 3.41 -37.01 -32.39
N ASP A 229 2.57 -36.24 -31.72
CA ASP A 229 2.65 -34.78 -31.72
C ASP A 229 3.43 -34.27 -30.50
N ALA A 230 4.21 -33.21 -30.72
CA ALA A 230 4.91 -32.49 -29.67
C ALA A 230 3.90 -31.77 -28.75
N VAL A 231 4.00 -32.00 -27.45
CA VAL A 231 3.10 -31.34 -26.47
C VAL A 231 3.55 -29.93 -26.07
N HIS A 232 4.76 -29.50 -26.48
CA HIS A 232 5.33 -28.19 -26.18
C HIS A 232 6.42 -27.83 -27.20
N ASP A 233 6.80 -26.55 -27.21
CA ASP A 233 7.89 -26.05 -28.02
C ASP A 233 9.24 -26.60 -27.52
N MET A 234 10.08 -27.08 -28.44
CA MET A 234 11.41 -27.60 -28.14
C MET A 234 12.47 -26.72 -28.80
N THR A 235 13.07 -25.82 -28.02
CA THR A 235 14.15 -24.95 -28.52
C THR A 235 15.46 -25.70 -28.72
N SER A 236 16.05 -25.51 -29.91
CA SER A 236 17.43 -25.89 -30.19
C SER A 236 18.34 -24.70 -29.89
N ILE A 237 19.44 -24.95 -29.16
CA ILE A 237 20.43 -23.94 -28.79
C ILE A 237 21.75 -24.34 -29.42
N LEU A 238 22.20 -23.55 -30.40
CA LEU A 238 23.55 -23.60 -30.93
C LEU A 238 24.31 -22.39 -30.38
N PRO A 239 25.20 -22.57 -29.38
CA PRO A 239 25.90 -21.47 -28.74
C PRO A 239 26.58 -20.55 -29.76
N GLY A 240 26.32 -19.25 -29.65
CA GLY A 240 26.89 -18.22 -30.53
C GLY A 240 26.33 -18.16 -31.96
N THR A 241 25.42 -19.06 -32.35
CA THR A 241 24.89 -19.14 -33.73
C THR A 241 23.40 -18.87 -33.80
N SER A 242 22.58 -19.66 -33.08
CA SER A 242 21.12 -19.55 -33.18
C SER A 242 20.42 -20.09 -31.93
N LYS A 243 19.29 -19.47 -31.58
CA LYS A 243 18.36 -19.96 -30.56
C LYS A 243 16.94 -19.83 -31.11
N GLY A 244 16.20 -20.95 -31.18
CA GLY A 244 14.81 -20.94 -31.60
C GLY A 244 14.13 -22.31 -31.51
N ALA A 245 12.79 -22.31 -31.56
CA ALA A 245 11.98 -23.51 -31.55
C ALA A 245 12.29 -24.38 -32.78
N ALA A 246 12.78 -25.59 -32.53
CA ALA A 246 12.99 -26.58 -33.58
C ALA A 246 11.71 -27.37 -33.89
N PHE A 247 10.90 -27.58 -32.86
CA PHE A 247 9.56 -28.16 -32.90
C PHE A 247 8.63 -27.23 -32.13
N LYS A 248 7.42 -27.04 -32.63
CA LYS A 248 6.34 -26.31 -31.97
C LYS A 248 5.32 -27.28 -31.39
N ARG A 249 4.56 -26.83 -30.40
CA ARG A 249 3.37 -27.55 -29.89
C ARG A 249 2.45 -27.91 -31.07
N GLY A 250 2.13 -29.20 -31.18
CA GLY A 250 1.29 -29.76 -32.24
C GLY A 250 2.05 -30.27 -33.47
N ASP A 251 3.37 -30.06 -33.57
CA ASP A 251 4.16 -30.64 -34.67
C ASP A 251 4.26 -32.16 -34.53
N THR A 252 3.96 -32.90 -35.61
CA THR A 252 4.12 -34.35 -35.65
C THR A 252 5.57 -34.75 -35.94
N PHE A 253 6.16 -35.63 -35.13
CA PHE A 253 7.54 -36.09 -35.34
C PHE A 253 7.66 -37.01 -36.56
N GLY A 254 8.44 -36.58 -37.56
CA GLY A 254 8.76 -37.37 -38.75
C GLY A 254 10.02 -38.22 -38.60
N ALA A 255 10.24 -39.14 -39.55
CA ALA A 255 11.40 -40.03 -39.55
C ALA A 255 12.76 -39.29 -39.57
N GLY A 256 12.82 -38.12 -40.22
CA GLY A 256 14.02 -37.28 -40.27
C GLY A 256 14.28 -36.49 -38.99
N ASP A 257 13.30 -36.38 -38.09
CA ASP A 257 13.39 -35.56 -36.87
C ASP A 257 14.12 -36.25 -35.73
N LEU A 258 14.28 -37.57 -35.78
CA LEU A 258 14.99 -38.34 -34.74
C LEU A 258 16.43 -37.85 -34.55
N CYS A 259 17.16 -37.68 -35.66
CA CYS A 259 18.53 -37.18 -35.61
C CYS A 259 18.59 -35.75 -35.03
N ARG A 260 17.59 -34.92 -35.36
CA ARG A 260 17.48 -33.53 -34.88
C ARG A 260 17.19 -33.48 -33.37
N LEU A 261 16.26 -34.29 -32.87
CA LEU A 261 15.97 -34.44 -31.44
C LEU A 261 17.21 -34.91 -30.65
N GLN A 262 17.93 -35.90 -31.16
CA GLN A 262 19.17 -36.40 -30.55
C GLN A 262 20.28 -35.33 -30.53
N GLN A 263 20.45 -34.58 -31.62
CA GLN A 263 21.39 -33.44 -31.67
C GLN A 263 21.02 -32.33 -30.69
N MET A 264 19.73 -32.17 -30.37
CA MET A 264 19.24 -31.27 -29.33
C MET A 264 19.38 -31.84 -27.90
N GLY A 265 19.91 -33.06 -27.74
CA GLY A 265 20.02 -33.76 -26.46
C GLY A 265 18.70 -34.29 -25.93
N LYS A 266 17.65 -34.36 -26.75
CA LYS A 266 16.31 -34.83 -26.38
C LYS A 266 16.17 -36.33 -26.66
N ASN A 267 16.75 -37.15 -25.78
CA ASN A 267 16.61 -38.61 -25.86
C ASN A 267 15.21 -39.10 -25.49
N ASN A 268 14.51 -38.34 -24.65
CA ASN A 268 13.10 -38.54 -24.32
C ASN A 268 12.31 -37.27 -24.66
N VAL A 269 11.11 -37.45 -25.19
CA VAL A 269 10.16 -36.38 -25.49
C VAL A 269 8.84 -36.67 -24.81
N TYR A 270 8.12 -35.60 -24.45
CA TYR A 270 6.78 -35.73 -23.89
C TYR A 270 5.76 -35.77 -25.03
N VAL A 271 4.87 -36.75 -24.97
CA VAL A 271 3.77 -36.96 -25.92
C VAL A 271 2.47 -37.14 -25.15
N ALA A 272 1.35 -36.69 -25.72
CA ALA A 272 0.02 -36.94 -25.17
C ALA A 272 -0.51 -38.26 -25.75
N GLU A 273 -0.83 -39.23 -24.89
CA GLU A 273 -1.44 -40.49 -25.31
C GLU A 273 -2.97 -40.37 -25.46
N THR A 274 -3.57 -39.45 -24.70
CA THR A 274 -5.01 -39.13 -24.70
C THR A 274 -5.20 -37.63 -24.55
N GLU A 275 -6.43 -37.13 -24.74
CA GLU A 275 -6.78 -35.73 -24.45
C GLU A 275 -6.46 -35.40 -22.99
N VAL A 276 -5.79 -34.27 -22.76
CA VAL A 276 -5.46 -33.80 -21.40
C VAL A 276 -6.75 -33.31 -20.74
N GLY A 277 -7.00 -33.78 -19.52
CA GLY A 277 -8.21 -33.44 -18.77
C GLY A 277 -8.34 -31.94 -18.48
N LYS A 278 -9.59 -31.48 -18.30
CA LYS A 278 -9.92 -30.06 -18.09
C LYS A 278 -9.32 -29.51 -16.80
N GLU A 279 -8.94 -30.35 -15.85
CA GLU A 279 -8.28 -30.00 -14.60
C GLU A 279 -6.85 -29.45 -14.76
N TRP A 280 -6.29 -29.49 -15.97
CA TRP A 280 -4.99 -28.91 -16.30
C TRP A 280 -5.13 -27.75 -17.29
N VAL A 281 -4.13 -26.87 -17.27
CA VAL A 281 -4.01 -25.74 -18.19
C VAL A 281 -2.58 -25.72 -18.72
N HIS A 282 -2.41 -25.68 -20.04
CA HIS A 282 -1.11 -25.67 -20.69
C HIS A 282 -0.37 -24.35 -20.42
N GLU A 283 0.96 -24.36 -20.41
CA GLU A 283 1.80 -23.21 -20.09
C GLU A 283 1.50 -21.96 -20.95
N ASP A 284 1.32 -22.12 -22.26
CA ASP A 284 0.98 -20.99 -23.15
C ASP A 284 -0.42 -20.44 -22.89
N ASP A 285 -1.39 -21.31 -22.57
CA ASP A 285 -2.75 -20.88 -22.21
C ASP A 285 -2.74 -20.10 -20.89
N CYS A 286 -1.89 -20.53 -19.94
CA CYS A 286 -1.65 -19.82 -18.70
C CYS A 286 -1.01 -18.46 -18.95
N ALA A 287 0.06 -18.42 -19.73
CA ALA A 287 0.79 -17.21 -20.08
C ALA A 287 -0.11 -16.19 -20.79
N ASN A 288 -0.97 -16.65 -21.71
CA ASN A 288 -1.93 -15.78 -22.40
C ASN A 288 -2.89 -15.12 -21.40
N ALA A 289 -3.52 -15.95 -20.55
CA ALA A 289 -4.51 -15.48 -19.59
C ALA A 289 -3.90 -14.55 -18.54
N PHE A 290 -2.73 -14.88 -18.00
CA PHE A 290 -2.01 -14.02 -17.06
C PHE A 290 -1.56 -12.73 -17.73
N GLY A 291 -0.92 -12.81 -18.90
CA GLY A 291 -0.47 -11.63 -19.66
C GLY A 291 -1.60 -10.64 -19.92
N THR A 292 -2.75 -11.16 -20.37
CA THR A 292 -3.96 -10.36 -20.61
C THR A 292 -4.48 -9.73 -19.31
N ALA A 293 -4.59 -10.49 -18.23
CA ALA A 293 -5.09 -9.99 -16.95
C ALA A 293 -4.14 -8.96 -16.29
N MET A 294 -2.84 -9.03 -16.57
CA MET A 294 -1.85 -8.07 -16.08
C MET A 294 -1.90 -6.72 -16.79
N CYS A 295 -2.43 -6.67 -18.02
CA CYS A 295 -2.47 -5.46 -18.84
C CYS A 295 -3.60 -4.52 -18.41
N GLY A 296 -3.23 -3.32 -18.00
CA GLY A 296 -4.15 -2.19 -17.83
C GLY A 296 -4.06 -1.20 -18.98
N SER A 297 -4.53 0.01 -18.75
CA SER A 297 -4.52 1.07 -19.77
C SER A 297 -3.11 1.36 -20.30
N GLY A 298 -2.94 1.38 -21.62
CA GLY A 298 -1.67 1.71 -22.28
C GLY A 298 -0.66 0.57 -22.33
N VAL A 299 -1.06 -0.68 -22.06
CA VAL A 299 -0.21 -1.87 -22.05
C VAL A 299 -0.86 -3.00 -22.84
N SER A 300 -0.06 -3.73 -23.60
CA SER A 300 -0.51 -4.97 -24.26
C SER A 300 0.57 -6.04 -24.35
N PRO A 301 0.18 -7.31 -24.58
CA PRO A 301 1.10 -8.36 -24.97
C PRO A 301 1.80 -8.00 -26.28
N LYS A 302 3.12 -8.19 -26.34
CA LYS A 302 3.93 -7.92 -27.53
C LYS A 302 3.64 -8.91 -28.65
N GLU A 303 3.43 -10.16 -28.28
CA GLU A 303 3.29 -11.31 -29.16
C GLU A 303 2.49 -12.40 -28.45
N GLU A 304 2.03 -13.39 -29.22
CA GLU A 304 1.42 -14.60 -28.68
C GLU A 304 2.40 -15.34 -27.76
N PRO A 305 1.91 -16.02 -26.71
CA PRO A 305 2.79 -16.76 -25.82
C PRO A 305 3.58 -17.84 -26.53
N HIS A 306 4.82 -18.04 -26.07
CA HIS A 306 5.68 -19.14 -26.48
C HIS A 306 6.47 -19.66 -25.28
N GLU A 307 6.61 -20.98 -25.15
CA GLU A 307 7.33 -21.63 -24.05
C GLU A 307 6.84 -21.17 -22.66
N GLY A 308 5.53 -20.96 -22.55
CA GLY A 308 4.86 -20.49 -21.35
C GLY A 308 5.17 -19.05 -21.00
N LYS A 309 5.76 -18.25 -21.90
CA LYS A 309 6.17 -16.86 -21.65
C LYS A 309 5.36 -15.87 -22.50
N VAL A 310 5.02 -14.73 -21.91
CA VAL A 310 4.54 -13.54 -22.63
C VAL A 310 5.31 -12.29 -22.19
N THR A 311 5.67 -11.46 -23.16
CA THR A 311 6.33 -10.16 -22.93
C THR A 311 5.31 -9.05 -23.11
N LEU A 312 5.30 -8.07 -22.21
CA LEU A 312 4.37 -6.93 -22.24
C LEU A 312 5.09 -5.65 -22.65
N VAL A 313 4.41 -4.83 -23.45
CA VAL A 313 4.94 -3.58 -24.02
C VAL A 313 4.03 -2.39 -23.74
N ALA A 314 4.63 -1.21 -23.72
CA ALA A 314 3.91 0.05 -23.65
C ALA A 314 3.27 0.40 -25.01
N GLU A 315 1.97 0.72 -25.04
CA GLU A 315 1.26 1.10 -26.26
C GLU A 315 1.39 2.59 -26.60
N LEU A 316 1.79 3.39 -25.62
CA LEU A 316 1.89 4.84 -25.68
C LEU A 316 3.10 5.35 -24.88
N ASP A 317 3.52 6.58 -25.17
CA ASP A 317 4.53 7.27 -24.37
C ASP A 317 3.91 7.75 -23.05
N GLY A 318 4.57 7.46 -21.93
CA GLY A 318 4.01 7.83 -20.63
C GLY A 318 4.80 7.33 -19.44
N LEU A 319 4.16 7.37 -18.28
CA LEU A 319 4.70 6.88 -17.02
C LEU A 319 4.20 5.46 -16.76
N LEU A 320 5.13 4.51 -16.64
CA LEU A 320 4.82 3.14 -16.22
C LEU A 320 4.39 3.13 -14.74
N ARG A 321 3.22 2.58 -14.44
CA ARG A 321 2.78 2.23 -13.10
C ARG A 321 2.77 0.71 -12.95
N VAL A 322 3.28 0.28 -11.80
CA VAL A 322 3.35 -1.12 -11.41
C VAL A 322 2.62 -1.28 -10.09
N ASN A 323 1.66 -2.19 -10.02
CA ASN A 323 1.03 -2.61 -8.77
C ASN A 323 1.93 -3.65 -8.08
N THR A 324 2.90 -3.17 -7.31
CA THR A 324 3.90 -4.02 -6.63
C THR A 324 3.26 -5.04 -5.69
N ASP A 325 2.19 -4.65 -4.98
CA ASP A 325 1.51 -5.53 -4.03
C ASP A 325 0.76 -6.67 -4.73
N ALA A 326 0.06 -6.36 -5.82
CA ALA A 326 -0.58 -7.39 -6.64
C ALA A 326 0.44 -8.30 -7.31
N MET A 327 1.56 -7.76 -7.80
CA MET A 327 2.65 -8.57 -8.36
C MET A 327 3.27 -9.49 -7.31
N LYS A 328 3.47 -9.01 -6.08
CA LYS A 328 3.96 -9.83 -4.97
C LYS A 328 2.97 -10.96 -4.68
N ARG A 329 1.67 -10.67 -4.56
CA ARG A 329 0.63 -11.70 -4.34
C ARG A 329 0.60 -12.74 -5.47
N PHE A 330 0.71 -12.30 -6.72
CA PHE A 330 0.79 -13.21 -7.87
C PHE A 330 2.02 -14.13 -7.77
N ASN A 331 3.20 -13.57 -7.49
CA ASN A 331 4.45 -14.33 -7.36
C ASN A 331 4.53 -15.24 -6.14
N MET A 332 3.62 -15.08 -5.16
CA MET A 332 3.46 -16.03 -4.06
C MET A 332 2.68 -17.29 -4.47
N CYS A 333 2.00 -17.28 -5.62
CA CYS A 333 1.34 -18.47 -6.15
C CYS A 333 2.40 -19.45 -6.72
N SER A 334 2.21 -20.75 -6.48
CA SER A 334 3.14 -21.77 -7.00
C SER A 334 3.05 -21.87 -8.53
N GLY A 335 4.19 -22.10 -9.18
CA GLY A 335 4.27 -22.38 -10.62
C GLY A 335 4.03 -21.20 -11.55
N VAL A 336 3.98 -19.97 -11.03
CA VAL A 336 3.84 -18.74 -11.84
C VAL A 336 4.93 -17.73 -11.52
N MET A 337 5.21 -16.83 -12.45
CA MET A 337 6.07 -15.67 -12.19
C MET A 337 5.67 -14.46 -13.01
N ALA A 338 5.90 -13.28 -12.46
CA ALA A 338 5.79 -11.98 -13.12
C ALA A 338 6.97 -11.10 -12.70
N ALA A 339 7.55 -10.39 -13.65
CA ALA A 339 8.64 -9.46 -13.41
C ALA A 339 8.50 -8.22 -14.30
N SER A 340 9.07 -7.09 -13.87
CA SER A 340 8.95 -5.84 -14.61
C SER A 340 10.12 -4.89 -14.39
N ARG A 341 10.16 -3.85 -15.22
CA ARG A 341 10.92 -2.64 -14.94
C ARG A 341 10.30 -1.91 -13.74
N ASN A 342 11.11 -1.13 -13.03
CA ASN A 342 10.61 -0.38 -11.89
C ASN A 342 9.50 0.58 -12.32
N GLY A 343 8.42 0.59 -11.53
CA GLY A 343 7.32 1.52 -11.70
C GLY A 343 7.77 2.96 -11.49
N ASN A 344 6.88 3.89 -11.83
CA ASN A 344 7.12 5.33 -11.83
C ASN A 344 8.30 5.75 -12.73
N THR A 345 8.54 5.01 -13.82
CA THR A 345 9.57 5.35 -14.82
C THR A 345 8.92 5.74 -16.15
N ILE A 346 9.53 6.69 -16.85
CA ILE A 346 9.06 7.11 -18.17
C ILE A 346 9.43 6.04 -19.20
N VAL A 347 8.46 5.65 -20.03
CA VAL A 347 8.59 4.67 -21.11
C VAL A 347 8.06 5.24 -22.41
N ARG A 348 8.59 4.74 -23.53
CA ARG A 348 8.11 5.07 -24.88
C ARG A 348 7.26 3.94 -25.44
N LYS A 349 6.38 4.24 -26.39
CA LYS A 349 5.65 3.24 -27.16
C LYS A 349 6.61 2.17 -27.72
N GLY A 350 6.21 0.90 -27.58
CA GLY A 350 6.97 -0.27 -27.99
C GLY A 350 8.04 -0.73 -27.00
N THR A 351 8.23 -0.01 -25.89
CA THR A 351 9.19 -0.42 -24.85
C THR A 351 8.68 -1.63 -24.10
N GLU A 352 9.50 -2.68 -23.96
CA GLU A 352 9.23 -3.81 -23.07
C GLU A 352 9.25 -3.35 -21.61
N ILE A 353 8.17 -3.63 -20.88
CA ILE A 353 7.98 -3.16 -19.50
C ILE A 353 7.96 -4.29 -18.47
N GLY A 354 7.65 -5.52 -18.89
CA GLY A 354 7.58 -6.68 -18.03
C GLY A 354 7.13 -7.91 -18.78
N GLY A 355 6.88 -8.99 -18.04
CA GLY A 355 6.39 -10.24 -18.60
C GLY A 355 6.00 -11.23 -17.50
N THR A 356 5.32 -12.28 -17.92
CA THR A 356 4.94 -13.39 -17.06
C THR A 356 5.27 -14.71 -17.72
N ARG A 357 5.45 -15.73 -16.88
CA ARG A 357 5.69 -17.09 -17.31
C ARG A 357 4.97 -18.12 -16.43
N ALA A 358 4.37 -19.12 -17.05
CA ALA A 358 4.05 -20.38 -16.37
C ALA A 358 5.33 -21.22 -16.26
N ILE A 359 5.68 -21.62 -15.04
CA ILE A 359 6.94 -22.32 -14.77
C ILE A 359 6.88 -23.79 -15.23
N PRO A 360 5.83 -24.57 -14.89
CA PRO A 360 5.67 -25.91 -15.43
C PRO A 360 4.90 -25.91 -16.76
N LEU A 361 5.08 -26.99 -17.51
CA LEU A 361 4.36 -27.25 -18.75
C LEU A 361 2.83 -27.26 -18.59
N TYR A 362 2.35 -27.76 -17.45
CA TYR A 362 0.94 -27.72 -17.08
C TYR A 362 0.78 -27.20 -15.65
N LEU A 363 -0.19 -26.32 -15.46
CA LEU A 363 -0.67 -25.90 -14.14
C LEU A 363 -2.01 -26.57 -13.84
N GLN A 364 -2.22 -26.94 -12.58
CA GLN A 364 -3.54 -27.38 -12.14
C GLN A 364 -4.53 -26.21 -12.22
N ARG A 365 -5.76 -26.48 -12.65
CA ARG A 365 -6.79 -25.45 -12.84
C ARG A 365 -7.04 -24.63 -11.60
N LEU A 366 -7.00 -25.26 -10.42
CA LEU A 366 -7.15 -24.57 -9.14
C LEU A 366 -6.03 -23.54 -8.93
N GLN A 367 -4.77 -23.92 -9.13
CA GLN A 367 -3.61 -23.04 -9.00
C GLN A 367 -3.66 -21.90 -10.02
N PHE A 368 -4.01 -22.22 -11.26
CA PHE A 368 -4.23 -21.25 -12.33
C PHE A 368 -5.31 -20.21 -11.95
N GLN A 369 -6.45 -20.66 -11.44
CA GLN A 369 -7.55 -19.78 -11.01
C GLN A 369 -7.15 -18.90 -9.82
N GLN A 370 -6.41 -19.45 -8.85
CA GLN A 370 -5.90 -18.70 -7.70
C GLN A 370 -4.95 -17.59 -8.13
N ALA A 371 -4.00 -17.90 -9.02
CA ALA A 371 -3.09 -16.90 -9.59
C ALA A 371 -3.85 -15.82 -10.35
N LEU A 372 -4.81 -16.21 -11.20
CA LEU A 372 -5.62 -15.25 -11.97
C LEU A 372 -6.47 -14.34 -11.07
N GLN A 373 -7.01 -14.86 -9.97
CA GLN A 373 -7.79 -14.08 -9.01
C GLN A 373 -6.99 -12.94 -8.38
N THR A 374 -5.67 -13.09 -8.22
CA THR A 374 -4.81 -12.01 -7.72
C THR A 374 -4.75 -10.78 -8.63
N LEU A 375 -5.13 -10.95 -9.91
CA LEU A 375 -5.06 -9.96 -10.98
C LEU A 375 -6.43 -9.31 -11.31
N GLN A 376 -7.54 -9.75 -10.69
CA GLN A 376 -8.89 -9.36 -11.12
C GLN A 376 -9.35 -7.96 -10.68
N GLU A 377 -8.86 -7.44 -9.55
CA GLU A 377 -9.34 -6.16 -9.01
C GLU A 377 -8.70 -4.96 -9.69
N THR A 378 -7.40 -5.05 -9.96
CA THR A 378 -6.61 -3.99 -10.60
C THR A 378 -5.51 -4.62 -11.46
N PRO A 379 -5.26 -4.08 -12.66
CA PRO A 379 -4.18 -4.56 -13.51
C PRO A 379 -2.81 -4.36 -12.84
N LEU A 380 -1.83 -5.21 -13.19
CA LEU A 380 -0.46 -5.04 -12.68
C LEU A 380 0.25 -3.86 -13.32
N PHE A 381 -0.01 -3.60 -14.59
CA PHE A 381 0.72 -2.63 -15.38
C PHE A 381 -0.22 -1.63 -16.02
N GLU A 382 0.13 -0.36 -15.90
CA GLU A 382 -0.51 0.72 -16.65
C GLU A 382 0.57 1.65 -17.20
N VAL A 383 0.33 2.26 -18.36
CA VAL A 383 1.14 3.37 -18.85
C VAL A 383 0.24 4.59 -18.94
N ARG A 384 0.46 5.54 -18.04
CA ARG A 384 -0.33 6.78 -17.95
C ARG A 384 0.30 7.84 -18.85
N PRO A 385 -0.42 8.40 -19.83
CA PRO A 385 0.10 9.50 -20.64
C PRO A 385 0.38 10.72 -19.74
N LEU A 386 1.42 11.48 -20.09
CA LEU A 386 1.72 12.72 -19.39
C LEU A 386 0.88 13.86 -19.97
N MET A 387 0.26 14.66 -19.11
CA MET A 387 -0.28 15.95 -19.53
C MET A 387 0.88 16.85 -19.99
N LYS A 388 0.69 17.60 -21.08
CA LYS A 388 1.68 18.58 -21.53
C LYS A 388 1.73 19.74 -20.53
N PRO A 389 2.85 19.97 -19.83
CA PRO A 389 2.89 21.02 -18.83
C PRO A 389 2.81 22.41 -19.48
N ARG A 390 1.92 23.24 -18.94
CA ARG A 390 1.85 24.69 -19.10
C ARG A 390 2.11 25.28 -17.72
N ALA A 391 3.38 25.40 -17.36
CA ALA A 391 3.79 25.67 -15.99
C ALA A 391 3.70 27.16 -15.64
N GLY A 392 3.20 27.47 -14.44
CA GLY A 392 3.47 28.74 -13.76
C GLY A 392 4.68 28.55 -12.86
N VAL A 393 5.75 29.31 -13.07
CA VAL A 393 7.00 29.21 -12.29
C VAL A 393 7.14 30.42 -11.37
N LEU A 394 6.98 30.19 -10.07
CA LEU A 394 7.20 31.17 -9.03
C LEU A 394 8.63 31.07 -8.52
N ILE A 395 9.39 32.16 -8.61
CA ILE A 395 10.72 32.26 -8.02
C ILE A 395 10.60 33.21 -6.84
N THR A 396 10.91 32.73 -5.63
CA THR A 396 10.88 33.53 -4.40
C THR A 396 12.30 33.85 -3.94
N GLY A 397 12.46 34.87 -3.10
CA GLY A 397 13.76 35.32 -2.59
C GLY A 397 14.00 36.80 -2.83
N ASP A 398 14.21 37.54 -1.74
CA ASP A 398 14.50 38.97 -1.77
C ASP A 398 15.78 39.29 -2.57
N GLU A 399 16.79 38.41 -2.49
CA GLU A 399 18.05 38.57 -3.20
C GLU A 399 17.90 38.51 -4.73
N VAL A 400 16.99 37.67 -5.22
CA VAL A 400 16.70 37.56 -6.66
C VAL A 400 15.80 38.70 -7.09
N PHE A 401 14.77 39.03 -6.29
CA PHE A 401 13.83 40.10 -6.58
C PHE A 401 14.52 41.47 -6.68
N ASN A 402 15.46 41.76 -5.78
CA ASN A 402 16.22 43.00 -5.78
C ASN A 402 17.40 43.01 -6.77
N GLY A 403 17.62 41.91 -7.52
CA GLY A 403 18.68 41.79 -8.50
C GLY A 403 20.09 41.68 -7.91
N VAL A 404 20.21 41.30 -6.63
CA VAL A 404 21.49 41.03 -5.98
C VAL A 404 22.15 39.78 -6.58
N ILE A 405 21.33 38.78 -6.92
CA ILE A 405 21.76 37.60 -7.67
C ILE A 405 20.85 37.37 -8.89
N GLU A 406 21.39 36.69 -9.89
CA GLU A 406 20.63 36.27 -11.07
C GLU A 406 19.89 34.94 -10.82
N ASP A 407 18.63 34.85 -11.27
CA ASP A 407 17.89 33.59 -11.22
C ASP A 407 18.52 32.53 -12.14
N LYS A 408 18.68 31.32 -11.60
CA LYS A 408 19.14 30.14 -12.35
C LYS A 408 18.08 29.04 -12.40
N PHE A 409 16.98 29.15 -11.67
CA PHE A 409 15.93 28.14 -11.67
C PHE A 409 15.13 28.15 -12.96
N HIS A 410 14.85 29.33 -13.54
CA HIS A 410 14.05 29.42 -14.76
C HIS A 410 14.57 28.47 -15.85
N ASP A 411 15.87 28.53 -16.15
CA ASP A 411 16.50 27.68 -17.17
C ASP A 411 16.48 26.19 -16.83
N ILE A 412 16.67 25.86 -15.54
CA ILE A 412 16.66 24.47 -15.08
C ILE A 412 15.26 23.89 -15.24
N ILE A 413 14.24 24.60 -14.74
CA ILE A 413 12.84 24.18 -14.84
C ILE A 413 12.42 24.11 -16.31
N HIS A 414 12.77 25.11 -17.12
CA HIS A 414 12.48 25.12 -18.56
C HIS A 414 13.03 23.87 -19.27
N LYS A 415 14.31 23.52 -19.05
CA LYS A 415 14.93 22.33 -19.63
C LYS A 415 14.22 21.03 -19.20
N LYS A 416 13.83 20.93 -17.93
CA LYS A 416 13.10 19.75 -17.40
C LYS A 416 11.72 19.61 -18.01
N LEU A 417 10.97 20.72 -18.13
CA LEU A 417 9.64 20.74 -18.74
C LEU A 417 9.67 20.43 -20.24
N LEU A 418 10.65 20.97 -20.97
CA LEU A 418 10.87 20.66 -22.38
C LEU A 418 11.14 19.17 -22.60
N GLY A 419 11.95 18.55 -21.72
CA GLY A 419 12.22 17.11 -21.75
C GLY A 419 10.97 16.23 -21.53
N LEU A 420 9.91 16.81 -20.96
CA LEU A 420 8.60 16.18 -20.73
C LEU A 420 7.52 16.67 -21.71
N GLY A 421 7.91 17.39 -22.78
CA GLY A 421 7.01 17.78 -23.86
C GLY A 421 6.11 18.98 -23.56
N GLY A 422 6.45 19.83 -22.59
CA GLY A 422 5.76 21.10 -22.36
C GLY A 422 6.70 22.27 -22.11
N ASN A 423 6.17 23.35 -21.54
CA ASN A 423 6.89 24.62 -21.43
C ASN A 423 6.41 25.46 -20.22
N ILE A 424 7.20 26.47 -19.86
CA ILE A 424 6.81 27.55 -18.97
C ILE A 424 5.80 28.43 -19.69
N HIS A 425 4.61 28.59 -19.11
CA HIS A 425 3.58 29.48 -19.62
C HIS A 425 3.68 30.89 -19.04
N ARG A 426 4.01 30.96 -17.74
CA ARG A 426 4.24 32.19 -16.98
C ARG A 426 5.36 31.95 -15.99
N SER A 427 6.16 32.98 -15.74
CA SER A 427 7.15 32.98 -14.67
C SER A 427 7.17 34.36 -14.03
N THR A 428 7.28 34.40 -12.71
CA THR A 428 7.29 35.62 -11.92
C THR A 428 8.31 35.47 -10.80
N ILE A 429 9.11 36.51 -10.58
CA ILE A 429 9.99 36.64 -9.41
C ILE A 429 9.27 37.54 -8.40
N VAL A 430 9.19 37.11 -7.14
CA VAL A 430 8.56 37.84 -6.04
C VAL A 430 9.49 37.89 -4.82
N PRO A 431 9.39 38.93 -3.97
CA PRO A 431 10.10 38.95 -2.69
C PRO A 431 9.52 37.89 -1.73
N ASP A 432 10.17 37.69 -0.59
CA ASP A 432 9.67 36.82 0.49
C ASP A 432 8.50 37.50 1.26
N ASP A 433 7.42 37.77 0.53
CA ASP A 433 6.19 38.38 1.02
C ASP A 433 4.97 37.49 0.72
N ARG A 434 4.15 37.25 1.75
CA ARG A 434 2.97 36.37 1.66
C ARG A 434 1.99 36.81 0.58
N ASN A 435 1.70 38.10 0.49
CA ASN A 435 0.69 38.62 -0.43
C ASN A 435 1.20 38.53 -1.87
N ALA A 436 2.46 38.89 -2.11
CA ALA A 436 3.09 38.79 -3.43
C ALA A 436 3.11 37.34 -3.94
N ILE A 437 3.44 36.38 -3.07
CA ILE A 437 3.43 34.95 -3.37
C ILE A 437 2.01 34.46 -3.68
N SER A 438 1.03 34.85 -2.86
CA SER A 438 -0.37 34.48 -3.05
C SER A 438 -0.92 35.00 -4.37
N ASP A 439 -0.73 36.29 -4.63
CA ASP A 439 -1.19 36.95 -5.85
C ASP A 439 -0.57 36.35 -7.11
N ALA A 440 0.73 36.03 -7.06
CA ALA A 440 1.42 35.39 -8.19
C ALA A 440 0.87 33.99 -8.48
N ALA A 441 0.65 33.18 -7.44
CA ALA A 441 0.06 31.85 -7.59
C ALA A 441 -1.37 31.92 -8.15
N GLN A 442 -2.20 32.85 -7.67
CA GLN A 442 -3.56 33.07 -8.19
C GLN A 442 -3.55 33.54 -9.66
N LYS A 443 -2.62 34.41 -10.05
CA LYS A 443 -2.43 34.82 -11.46
C LYS A 443 -2.09 33.63 -12.36
N PHE A 444 -1.32 32.66 -11.89
CA PHE A 444 -1.04 31.44 -12.67
C PHE A 444 -2.29 30.58 -12.85
N VAL A 445 -3.13 30.44 -11.82
CA VAL A 445 -4.43 29.75 -11.93
C VAL A 445 -5.30 30.42 -12.98
N GLN A 446 -5.44 31.76 -12.91
CA GLN A 446 -6.23 32.55 -13.86
C GLN A 446 -5.69 32.48 -15.29
N ALA A 447 -4.37 32.39 -15.46
CA ALA A 447 -3.72 32.24 -16.76
C ALA A 447 -3.90 30.84 -17.38
N GLY A 448 -4.54 29.90 -16.67
CA GLY A 448 -4.75 28.54 -17.14
C GLY A 448 -3.47 27.70 -17.13
N CYS A 449 -2.54 28.00 -16.21
CA CYS A 449 -1.44 27.09 -15.92
C CYS A 449 -2.00 25.78 -15.36
N ASN A 450 -1.46 24.65 -15.81
CA ASN A 450 -1.94 23.32 -15.41
C ASN A 450 -0.99 22.62 -14.43
N ILE A 451 0.11 23.28 -14.07
CA ILE A 451 1.00 22.94 -12.95
C ILE A 451 1.63 24.24 -12.44
N ILE A 452 1.81 24.36 -11.13
CA ILE A 452 2.52 25.47 -10.49
C ILE A 452 3.80 24.91 -9.87
N ILE A 453 4.93 25.54 -10.19
CA ILE A 453 6.24 25.17 -9.66
C ILE A 453 6.77 26.37 -8.91
N THR A 454 7.05 26.21 -7.61
CA THR A 454 7.74 27.24 -6.82
C THR A 454 9.20 26.83 -6.61
N THR A 455 10.11 27.79 -6.67
CA THR A 455 11.56 27.57 -6.55
C THR A 455 12.14 28.58 -5.58
N ALA A 456 13.11 28.15 -4.75
CA ALA A 456 13.50 28.85 -3.52
C ALA A 456 12.31 28.97 -2.54
N GLY A 457 12.55 29.45 -1.32
CA GLY A 457 11.47 29.55 -0.32
C GLY A 457 10.92 28.19 0.16
N LEU A 458 11.81 27.21 0.38
CA LEU A 458 11.47 25.92 1.00
C LEU A 458 12.48 25.54 2.09
N SER A 459 12.98 26.55 2.80
CA SER A 459 13.90 26.40 3.91
C SER A 459 13.15 26.03 5.21
N VAL A 460 13.92 25.76 6.25
CA VAL A 460 13.42 25.69 7.63
C VAL A 460 13.32 27.07 8.28
N ASP A 461 13.85 28.10 7.61
CA ASP A 461 13.93 29.46 8.14
C ASP A 461 12.53 30.02 8.43
N PRO A 462 12.29 30.60 9.62
CA PRO A 462 11.00 31.19 9.97
C PRO A 462 10.56 32.32 9.05
N ASP A 463 11.52 33.01 8.42
CA ASP A 463 11.29 34.12 7.49
C ASP A 463 10.84 33.63 6.11
N ASP A 464 10.91 32.32 5.85
CA ASP A 464 10.40 31.72 4.63
C ASP A 464 8.88 31.58 4.68
N VAL A 465 8.22 32.61 4.15
CA VAL A 465 6.76 32.73 4.14
C VAL A 465 6.10 32.07 2.92
N THR A 466 6.85 31.35 2.10
CA THR A 466 6.38 30.80 0.82
C THR A 466 5.23 29.81 0.99
N ARG A 467 5.35 28.89 1.96
CA ARG A 467 4.29 27.91 2.25
C ARG A 467 3.01 28.63 2.68
N GLN A 468 3.13 29.69 3.46
CA GLN A 468 1.97 30.42 3.94
C GLN A 468 1.35 31.28 2.84
N GLY A 469 2.14 31.94 1.99
CA GLY A 469 1.61 32.63 0.80
C GLY A 469 0.88 31.67 -0.15
N LEU A 470 1.38 30.45 -0.32
CA LEU A 470 0.70 29.41 -1.10
C LEU A 470 -0.61 28.94 -0.43
N LEU A 471 -0.64 28.79 0.89
CA LEU A 471 -1.87 28.49 1.64
C LEU A 471 -2.89 29.62 1.47
N ASP A 472 -2.45 30.87 1.54
CA ASP A 472 -3.26 32.08 1.34
C ASP A 472 -3.81 32.13 -0.11
N ALA A 473 -3.11 31.51 -1.09
CA ALA A 473 -3.59 31.32 -2.47
C ALA A 473 -4.62 30.20 -2.63
N GLY A 474 -4.97 29.48 -1.56
CA GLY A 474 -5.87 28.32 -1.58
C GLY A 474 -5.18 26.97 -1.79
N ALA A 475 -3.87 26.88 -1.53
CA ALA A 475 -3.19 25.59 -1.55
C ALA A 475 -3.71 24.66 -0.44
N HIS A 476 -3.87 23.38 -0.77
CA HIS A 476 -4.33 22.36 0.15
C HIS A 476 -3.66 21.01 -0.16
N ASN A 477 -3.86 20.03 0.72
CA ASN A 477 -3.19 18.73 0.68
C ASN A 477 -1.65 18.86 0.60
N LEU A 478 -1.09 19.84 1.32
CA LEU A 478 0.33 20.11 1.33
C LEU A 478 1.12 19.00 2.05
N LEU A 479 2.01 18.35 1.31
CA LEU A 479 3.01 17.42 1.80
C LEU A 479 4.37 18.10 1.70
N TYR A 480 4.89 18.54 2.84
CA TYR A 480 6.24 19.06 2.96
C TYR A 480 7.20 17.97 3.42
N GLY A 481 8.35 17.90 2.77
CA GLY A 481 9.37 16.91 3.05
C GLY A 481 9.15 15.60 2.28
N ALA A 482 10.21 15.10 1.64
CA ALA A 482 10.28 13.77 1.05
C ALA A 482 11.60 13.09 1.41
N PRO A 483 11.63 11.77 1.64
CA PRO A 483 12.86 11.03 1.93
C PRO A 483 13.70 10.80 0.65
N ILE A 484 14.10 11.89 0.00
CA ILE A 484 14.82 11.89 -1.27
C ILE A 484 16.05 12.81 -1.15
N LEU A 485 17.22 12.30 -1.53
CA LEU A 485 18.48 13.02 -1.47
C LEU A 485 19.12 13.02 -2.86
N PRO A 486 19.29 14.17 -3.54
CA PRO A 486 18.96 15.54 -3.12
C PRO A 486 17.49 15.90 -3.35
N GLY A 487 16.96 16.82 -2.53
CA GLY A 487 15.59 17.35 -2.69
C GLY A 487 14.65 17.09 -1.52
N ALA A 488 15.19 16.86 -0.32
CA ALA A 488 14.42 16.48 0.87
C ALA A 488 13.33 17.49 1.23
N MET A 489 13.57 18.78 1.03
CA MET A 489 12.63 19.86 1.39
C MET A 489 11.57 20.14 0.31
N THR A 490 11.32 19.21 -0.61
CA THR A 490 10.31 19.40 -1.64
C THR A 490 8.92 19.54 -1.02
N LEU A 491 8.06 20.32 -1.69
CA LEU A 491 6.67 20.51 -1.31
C LEU A 491 5.79 19.94 -2.44
N VAL A 492 4.75 19.21 -2.10
CA VAL A 492 3.73 18.77 -3.06
C VAL A 492 2.37 19.19 -2.54
N GLY A 493 1.49 19.64 -3.43
CA GLY A 493 0.12 19.96 -3.06
C GLY A 493 -0.73 20.29 -4.28
N LYS A 494 -1.84 21.00 -4.06
CA LYS A 494 -2.70 21.50 -5.13
C LYS A 494 -3.27 22.87 -4.81
N ILE A 495 -3.50 23.69 -5.83
CA ILE A 495 -4.36 24.88 -5.76
C ILE A 495 -5.56 24.62 -6.68
N GLY A 496 -6.75 24.49 -6.10
CA GLY A 496 -7.88 23.88 -6.83
C GLY A 496 -7.53 22.47 -7.31
N SER A 497 -7.67 22.20 -8.62
CA SER A 497 -7.26 20.93 -9.23
C SER A 497 -5.81 20.92 -9.74
N ILE A 498 -5.11 22.07 -9.72
CA ILE A 498 -3.79 22.25 -10.32
C ILE A 498 -2.71 21.73 -9.37
N PRO A 499 -1.85 20.78 -9.79
CA PRO A 499 -0.71 20.34 -8.98
C PRO A 499 0.25 21.48 -8.67
N LEU A 500 0.75 21.49 -7.44
CA LEU A 500 1.75 22.41 -6.92
C LEU A 500 2.99 21.61 -6.54
N LEU A 501 4.16 22.04 -7.00
CA LEU A 501 5.45 21.43 -6.70
C LEU A 501 6.47 22.48 -6.26
N GLY A 502 7.00 22.32 -5.06
CA GLY A 502 8.12 23.11 -4.55
C GLY A 502 9.45 22.41 -4.83
N VAL A 503 10.37 23.15 -5.45
CA VAL A 503 11.70 22.68 -5.84
C VAL A 503 12.76 23.29 -4.92
N PRO A 504 13.44 22.48 -4.11
CA PRO A 504 14.48 22.97 -3.21
C PRO A 504 15.71 23.48 -3.98
N ALA A 505 16.47 24.37 -3.34
CA ALA A 505 17.65 24.98 -3.95
C ALA A 505 18.77 24.01 -4.37
N CYS A 506 18.76 22.78 -3.84
CA CYS A 506 19.63 21.71 -4.31
C CYS A 506 19.56 21.48 -5.84
N ALA A 507 18.44 21.83 -6.50
CA ALA A 507 18.30 21.71 -7.95
C ALA A 507 19.30 22.58 -8.73
N LEU A 508 19.86 23.63 -8.11
CA LEU A 508 20.92 24.46 -8.70
C LEU A 508 22.27 23.71 -8.77
N PHE A 509 22.48 22.74 -7.88
CA PHE A 509 23.77 22.05 -7.70
C PHE A 509 23.76 20.62 -8.23
N PHE A 510 22.59 19.98 -8.23
CA PHE A 510 22.44 18.58 -8.61
C PHE A 510 21.64 18.42 -9.89
N LYS A 511 22.19 17.63 -10.83
CA LYS A 511 21.55 17.37 -12.13
C LYS A 511 20.19 16.70 -12.00
N ASN A 512 20.04 15.76 -11.07
CA ASN A 512 18.76 15.11 -10.79
C ASN A 512 18.42 15.21 -9.31
N THR A 513 17.17 15.51 -9.00
CA THR A 513 16.67 15.70 -7.62
C THR A 513 15.28 15.07 -7.45
N SER A 514 14.64 15.30 -6.30
CA SER A 514 13.22 14.99 -6.11
C SER A 514 12.31 15.52 -7.22
N LEU A 515 12.67 16.64 -7.88
CA LEU A 515 11.97 17.18 -9.05
C LEU A 515 11.81 16.12 -10.14
N ASP A 516 12.88 15.41 -10.49
CA ASP A 516 12.90 14.42 -11.57
C ASP A 516 12.08 13.17 -11.27
N LEU A 517 11.87 12.87 -9.99
CA LEU A 517 11.07 11.74 -9.54
C LEU A 517 9.59 12.09 -9.39
N ILE A 518 9.29 13.31 -8.94
CA ILE A 518 7.94 13.76 -8.59
C ILE A 518 7.22 14.37 -9.79
N LEU A 519 7.88 15.22 -10.58
CA LEU A 519 7.24 15.96 -11.67
C LEU A 519 6.57 15.03 -12.70
N PRO A 520 7.20 13.94 -13.20
CA PRO A 520 6.53 13.03 -14.11
C PRO A 520 5.28 12.36 -13.52
N ARG A 521 5.27 12.12 -12.19
CA ARG A 521 4.12 11.52 -11.49
C ARG A 521 2.95 12.49 -11.45
N LEU A 522 3.21 13.75 -11.10
CA LEU A 522 2.18 14.80 -11.11
C LEU A 522 1.59 15.00 -12.51
N LEU A 523 2.44 15.00 -13.55
CA LEU A 523 1.98 15.12 -14.94
C LEU A 523 1.23 13.88 -15.45
N ALA A 524 1.47 12.71 -14.87
CA ALA A 524 0.69 11.50 -15.11
C ALA A 524 -0.67 11.50 -14.35
N GLY A 525 -0.98 12.57 -13.60
CA GLY A 525 -2.19 12.68 -12.79
C GLY A 525 -2.13 11.89 -11.48
N ILE A 526 -0.94 11.46 -11.03
CA ILE A 526 -0.79 10.72 -9.78
C ILE A 526 -0.91 11.67 -8.60
N GLN A 527 -1.80 11.34 -7.68
CA GLN A 527 -1.94 12.05 -6.42
C GLN A 527 -0.99 11.44 -5.38
N LEU A 528 0.10 12.16 -5.13
CA LEU A 528 1.08 11.77 -4.11
C LEU A 528 0.46 11.91 -2.71
N THR A 529 0.53 10.83 -1.93
CA THR A 529 0.15 10.78 -0.51
C THR A 529 1.40 10.79 0.37
N ARG A 530 1.22 10.93 1.69
CA ARG A 530 2.33 10.80 2.65
C ARG A 530 2.98 9.41 2.55
N GLU A 531 2.18 8.37 2.32
CA GLU A 531 2.65 7.00 2.13
C GLU A 531 3.44 6.84 0.82
N GLU A 532 2.96 7.39 -0.31
CA GLU A 532 3.71 7.34 -1.57
C GLU A 532 5.07 8.06 -1.44
N LEU A 533 5.13 9.21 -0.76
CA LEU A 533 6.41 9.87 -0.50
C LEU A 533 7.30 9.05 0.44
N ALA A 534 6.75 8.47 1.51
CA ALA A 534 7.51 7.65 2.45
C ALA A 534 8.15 6.43 1.77
N SER A 535 7.44 5.80 0.83
CA SER A 535 7.93 4.65 0.05
C SER A 535 9.16 4.96 -0.81
N MET A 536 9.45 6.24 -1.07
CA MET A 536 10.62 6.67 -1.85
C MET A 536 11.92 6.70 -1.04
N GLY A 537 11.87 6.39 0.26
CA GLY A 537 13.06 6.41 1.12
C GLY A 537 14.08 5.34 0.76
N GLU A 538 13.61 4.13 0.46
CA GLU A 538 14.45 3.09 -0.11
C GLU A 538 14.78 3.46 -1.57
N GLY A 539 16.07 3.41 -1.94
CA GLY A 539 16.54 3.88 -3.25
C GLY A 539 16.49 5.40 -3.44
N GLY A 540 16.03 6.17 -2.45
CA GLY A 540 15.86 7.63 -2.51
C GLY A 540 17.16 8.46 -2.53
N MET A 541 18.34 7.85 -2.51
CA MET A 541 19.64 8.54 -2.47
C MET A 541 20.34 8.50 -3.83
N CYS A 542 20.65 9.68 -4.37
CA CYS A 542 21.45 9.83 -5.58
C CYS A 542 22.92 9.50 -5.28
N LEU A 543 23.52 8.67 -6.13
CA LEU A 543 24.91 8.24 -6.00
C LEU A 543 25.93 9.30 -6.48
N ASN A 544 25.47 10.41 -7.05
CA ASN A 544 26.32 11.48 -7.59
C ASN A 544 27.43 10.97 -8.54
N CYS A 545 27.07 9.99 -9.39
CA CYS A 545 28.01 9.38 -10.33
C CYS A 545 28.64 10.42 -11.27
N ALA A 546 29.94 10.29 -11.53
CA ALA A 546 30.65 11.14 -12.50
C ALA A 546 30.00 11.09 -13.89
N ASN A 547 29.62 9.89 -14.36
CA ASN A 547 28.83 9.69 -15.56
C ASN A 547 27.39 9.32 -15.18
N CYS A 548 26.48 10.28 -15.32
CA CYS A 548 25.08 10.11 -14.94
C CYS A 548 24.34 9.18 -15.92
N SER A 549 23.80 8.07 -15.41
CA SER A 549 22.98 7.11 -16.17
C SER A 549 21.49 7.15 -15.82
N PHE A 550 21.04 8.16 -15.06
CA PHE A 550 19.62 8.35 -14.74
C PHE A 550 18.77 8.40 -16.03
N PRO A 551 17.61 7.71 -16.11
CA PRO A 551 16.91 6.98 -15.04
C PRO A 551 17.26 5.47 -14.92
N LYS A 552 18.37 5.00 -15.52
CA LYS A 552 18.78 3.59 -15.45
C LYS A 552 19.44 3.22 -14.12
N CYS A 553 20.05 4.18 -13.43
CA CYS A 553 20.65 4.01 -12.08
C CYS A 553 19.59 3.66 -11.01
N PRO A 554 19.98 3.26 -9.77
CA PRO A 554 19.06 2.89 -8.70
C PRO A 554 18.37 4.08 -7.98
N PHE A 555 18.67 5.32 -8.35
CA PHE A 555 18.04 6.49 -7.72
C PHE A 555 16.53 6.56 -7.97
N GLY A 556 15.75 6.63 -6.89
CA GLY A 556 14.28 6.77 -6.89
C GLY A 556 13.52 5.47 -7.20
N LYS A 557 14.12 4.32 -6.90
CA LYS A 557 13.66 2.99 -7.32
C LYS A 557 13.48 2.00 -6.20
#